data_AF-E2NIX9-F1
#
_entry.id   AF-E2NIX9-F1
#
_cell.length_a   1.000
_cell.length_b   1.000
_cell.length_c   1.000
_cell.angle_alpha   90.00
_cell.angle_beta   90.00
_cell.angle_gamma   90.00
#
_symmetry.space_group_name_H-M   'P 1'
#
loop_
_entity.id
_entity.type
_entity.pdbx_description
1 polymer ?
#
loop_
_entity_poly.entity_id
_entity_poly.type
_entity_poly.pdbx_seq_one_letter_code
_entity_poly.pdbx_strand_id
1 'polypeptide(L)'
;MLMDTFKEKNYICLLHKKASFMDKQKTNIQIPDVNELNFTIALISEFSKRFNLGQKQAFNYINRFKGMQFLRKHYQSLHTQSFDDAIDEILTVCQHNGGKLK
;
A
#
# COMPACT_ATOMS: atom_id res chain seq x y z
N MET A 1 40.64 -27.34 -2.74
CA MET A 1 40.52 -26.10 -3.53
C MET A 1 39.31 -26.09 -4.49
N LEU A 2 38.21 -26.80 -4.17
CA LEU A 2 36.98 -26.84 -5.01
C LEU A 2 35.69 -26.56 -4.21
N MET A 3 35.77 -26.39 -2.88
CA MET A 3 34.61 -26.12 -2.03
C MET A 3 34.30 -24.63 -1.86
N ASP A 4 35.30 -23.77 -2.08
CA ASP A 4 35.15 -22.32 -1.94
C ASP A 4 34.31 -21.72 -3.09
N THR A 5 34.45 -22.26 -4.30
CA THR A 5 33.71 -21.77 -5.48
C THR A 5 32.22 -22.13 -5.45
N PHE A 6 31.82 -23.22 -4.78
CA PHE A 6 30.40 -23.61 -4.69
C PHE A 6 29.59 -22.71 -3.74
N LYS A 7 30.20 -22.29 -2.62
CA LYS A 7 29.58 -21.36 -1.66
C LYS A 7 29.48 -19.96 -2.26
N GLU A 8 30.50 -19.53 -2.98
CA GLU A 8 30.57 -18.23 -3.65
C GLU A 8 29.56 -18.11 -4.80
N LYS A 9 29.39 -19.15 -5.63
CA LYS A 9 28.37 -19.19 -6.69
C LYS A 9 26.93 -19.11 -6.13
N ASN A 10 26.65 -19.79 -5.02
CA ASN A 10 25.35 -19.70 -4.35
C ASN A 10 25.08 -18.30 -3.77
N TYR A 11 26.11 -17.66 -3.20
CA TYR A 11 26.01 -16.29 -2.69
C TYR A 11 25.75 -15.27 -3.81
N ILE A 12 26.43 -15.38 -4.94
CA ILE A 12 26.20 -14.52 -6.12
C ILE A 12 24.78 -14.70 -6.68
N CYS A 13 24.27 -15.93 -6.76
CA CYS A 13 22.90 -16.19 -7.19
C CYS A 13 21.86 -15.58 -6.23
N LEU A 14 22.09 -15.69 -4.91
CA LEU A 14 21.26 -15.05 -3.89
C LEU A 14 21.31 -13.52 -3.99
N LEU A 15 22.49 -12.94 -4.24
CA LEU A 15 22.65 -11.50 -4.44
C LEU A 15 21.96 -11.02 -5.71
N HIS A 16 22.07 -11.74 -6.83
CA HIS A 16 21.34 -11.42 -8.06
C HIS A 16 19.82 -11.54 -7.86
N LYS A 17 19.34 -12.58 -7.15
CA LYS A 17 17.93 -12.75 -6.85
C LYS A 17 17.41 -11.65 -5.91
N LYS A 18 18.21 -11.23 -4.93
CA LYS A 18 17.93 -10.08 -4.05
C LYS A 18 17.93 -8.78 -4.85
N ALA A 19 18.89 -8.56 -5.75
CA ALA A 19 18.94 -7.40 -6.61
C ALA A 19 17.71 -7.33 -7.53
N SER A 20 17.32 -8.43 -8.19
CA SER A 20 16.09 -8.47 -8.99
C SER A 20 14.82 -8.28 -8.16
N PHE A 21 14.80 -8.69 -6.89
CA PHE A 21 13.69 -8.41 -5.97
C PHE A 21 13.66 -6.92 -5.56
N MET A 22 14.82 -6.32 -5.31
CA MET A 22 14.94 -4.90 -4.96
C MET A 22 14.67 -3.98 -6.17
N ASP A 23 15.08 -4.35 -7.38
CA ASP A 23 14.77 -3.60 -8.62
C ASP A 23 13.28 -3.71 -9.00
N LYS A 24 12.61 -4.83 -8.71
CA LYS A 24 11.14 -4.92 -8.82
C LYS A 24 10.41 -3.99 -7.85
N GLN A 25 11.08 -3.54 -6.79
CA GLN A 25 10.57 -2.55 -5.84
C GLN A 25 11.03 -1.13 -6.14
N LYS A 26 11.74 -0.90 -7.25
CA LYS A 26 12.08 0.45 -7.74
C LYS A 26 10.84 1.06 -8.38
N THR A 27 9.84 1.33 -7.55
CA THR A 27 8.76 2.24 -7.89
C THR A 27 9.38 3.62 -8.10
N ASN A 28 8.97 4.31 -9.15
CA ASN A 28 9.21 5.73 -9.30
C ASN A 28 8.57 6.39 -8.06
N ILE A 29 9.36 6.75 -7.05
CA ILE A 29 8.87 7.32 -5.79
C ILE A 29 8.40 8.74 -6.12
N GLN A 30 7.13 8.86 -6.50
CA GLN A 30 6.44 10.14 -6.48
C GLN A 30 6.23 10.49 -5.01
N ILE A 31 6.93 11.53 -4.55
CA ILE A 31 6.70 12.07 -3.21
C ILE A 31 5.29 12.68 -3.26
N PRO A 32 4.33 12.17 -2.46
CA PRO A 32 3.00 12.75 -2.42
C PRO A 32 3.09 14.19 -1.94
N ASP A 33 2.32 15.08 -2.56
CA ASP A 33 2.20 16.46 -2.08
C ASP A 33 1.60 16.49 -0.67
N VAL A 34 1.85 17.57 0.07
CA VAL A 34 1.34 17.75 1.44
C VAL A 34 -0.18 17.60 1.51
N ASN A 35 -0.91 18.03 0.47
CA ASN A 35 -2.36 17.88 0.40
C ASN A 35 -2.80 16.41 0.28
N GLU A 36 -2.09 15.60 -0.51
CA GLU A 36 -2.37 14.17 -0.66
C GLU A 36 -2.08 13.42 0.65
N LEU A 37 -0.99 13.79 1.32
CA LEU A 37 -0.64 13.23 2.63
C LEU A 37 -1.71 13.56 3.69
N ASN A 38 -2.10 14.84 3.78
CA ASN A 38 -3.11 15.30 4.74
C ASN A 38 -4.46 14.62 4.49
N PHE A 39 -4.89 14.53 3.23
CA PHE A 39 -6.10 13.82 2.86
C PHE A 39 -6.03 12.33 3.23
N THR A 40 -4.91 11.66 2.96
CA THR A 40 -4.71 10.25 3.30
C THR A 40 -4.83 10.02 4.81
N ILE A 41 -4.19 10.87 5.62
CA ILE A 41 -4.26 10.77 7.08
C ILE A 41 -5.70 10.99 7.57
N ALA A 42 -6.39 12.00 7.05
CA ALA A 42 -7.79 12.29 7.39
C ALA A 42 -8.71 11.11 7.01
N LEU A 43 -8.56 10.57 5.80
CA LEU A 43 -9.36 9.44 5.32
C LEU A 43 -9.15 8.19 6.19
N ILE A 44 -7.91 7.88 6.58
CA ILE A 44 -7.64 6.74 7.49
C ILE A 44 -8.29 6.99 8.86
N SER A 45 -8.24 8.22 9.37
CA SER A 45 -8.87 8.59 10.63
C SER A 45 -10.40 8.42 10.56
N GLU A 46 -11.05 8.93 9.53
CA GLU A 46 -12.50 8.80 9.34
C GLU A 46 -12.92 7.34 9.09
N PHE A 47 -12.14 6.59 8.31
CA PHE A 47 -12.35 5.15 8.13
C PHE A 47 -12.26 4.41 9.47
N SER A 48 -11.28 4.76 10.31
CA SER A 48 -11.11 4.14 11.62
C SER A 48 -12.30 4.39 12.54
N LYS A 49 -12.87 5.61 12.51
CA LYS A 49 -14.07 5.97 13.27
C LYS A 49 -15.30 5.20 12.76
N ARG A 50 -15.51 5.16 11.44
CA ARG A 50 -16.66 4.49 10.81
C ARG A 50 -16.75 3.01 11.18
N PHE A 51 -15.62 2.30 11.15
CA PHE A 51 -15.57 0.85 11.42
C PHE A 51 -15.14 0.50 12.85
N ASN A 52 -15.04 1.49 13.74
CA ASN A 52 -14.59 1.32 15.13
C ASN A 52 -13.27 0.53 15.25
N LEU A 53 -12.28 0.94 14.45
CA LEU A 53 -10.95 0.34 14.39
C LEU A 53 -9.90 1.30 14.95
N GLY A 54 -8.77 0.78 15.43
CA GLY A 54 -7.59 1.61 15.61
C GLY A 54 -7.05 2.09 14.26
N GLN A 55 -6.49 3.30 14.18
CA GLN A 55 -5.95 3.87 12.93
C GLN A 55 -4.94 2.93 12.24
N LYS A 56 -4.09 2.24 13.00
CA LYS A 56 -3.17 1.22 12.46
C LYS A 56 -3.90 0.03 11.83
N GLN A 57 -5.00 -0.42 12.43
CA GLN A 57 -5.82 -1.50 11.87
C GLN A 57 -6.51 -1.06 10.59
N ALA A 58 -7.06 0.16 10.58
CA ALA A 58 -7.65 0.77 9.39
C ALA A 58 -6.63 0.87 8.24
N PHE A 59 -5.45 1.46 8.50
CA PHE A 59 -4.37 1.54 7.52
C PHE A 59 -3.96 0.14 7.00
N ASN A 60 -3.75 -0.82 7.91
CA ASN A 60 -3.38 -2.18 7.52
C ASN A 60 -4.44 -2.84 6.64
N TYR A 61 -5.72 -2.64 6.94
CA TYR A 61 -6.83 -3.14 6.13
C TYR A 61 -6.83 -2.52 4.73
N ILE A 62 -6.83 -1.18 4.65
CA ILE A 62 -6.84 -0.43 3.38
C ILE A 62 -5.62 -0.79 2.53
N ASN A 63 -4.44 -0.92 3.14
CA ASN A 63 -3.21 -1.28 2.41
C ASN A 63 -3.23 -2.75 1.94
N ARG A 64 -3.68 -3.68 2.79
CA ARG A 64 -3.74 -5.12 2.47
C ARG A 64 -4.66 -5.41 1.28
N PHE A 65 -5.77 -4.70 1.18
CA PHE A 65 -6.80 -4.94 0.16
C PHE A 65 -6.77 -3.91 -0.97
N LYS A 66 -5.57 -3.38 -1.30
CA LYS A 66 -5.28 -2.48 -2.43
C LYS A 66 -5.99 -1.11 -2.40
N GLY A 67 -6.69 -0.75 -1.33
CA GLY A 67 -7.29 0.57 -1.15
C GLY A 67 -6.27 1.70 -1.21
N MET A 68 -5.07 1.52 -0.63
CA MET A 68 -4.00 2.55 -0.70
C MET A 68 -3.48 2.76 -2.13
N GLN A 69 -3.43 1.71 -2.95
CA GLN A 69 -3.03 1.83 -4.34
C GLN A 69 -4.10 2.58 -5.15
N PHE A 70 -5.37 2.29 -4.89
CA PHE A 70 -6.49 2.99 -5.51
C PHE A 70 -6.52 4.47 -5.11
N LEU A 71 -6.38 4.79 -3.81
CA LEU A 71 -6.37 6.15 -3.30
C LEU A 71 -5.33 7.01 -4.02
N ARG A 72 -4.07 6.55 -4.11
CA ARG A 72 -3.01 7.28 -4.82
C ARG A 72 -3.32 7.49 -6.30
N LYS A 73 -3.88 6.48 -6.97
CA LYS A 73 -4.22 6.56 -8.40
C LYS A 73 -5.40 7.51 -8.67
N HIS A 74 -6.31 7.64 -7.72
CA HIS A 74 -7.58 8.36 -7.88
C HIS A 74 -7.71 9.58 -6.95
N TYR A 75 -6.60 10.04 -6.36
CA TYR A 75 -6.59 11.17 -5.42
C TYR A 75 -7.31 12.40 -5.98
N GLN A 76 -7.06 12.75 -7.24
CA GLN A 76 -7.66 13.91 -7.91
C GLN A 76 -9.20 13.87 -7.95
N SER A 77 -9.80 12.69 -7.91
CA SER A 77 -11.26 12.53 -7.81
C SER A 77 -11.71 12.49 -6.35
N LEU A 78 -11.10 11.61 -5.56
CA LEU A 78 -11.51 11.34 -4.17
C LEU A 78 -11.46 12.59 -3.27
N HIS A 79 -10.47 13.47 -3.46
CA HIS A 79 -10.32 14.64 -2.59
C HIS A 79 -11.40 15.72 -2.79
N THR A 80 -12.18 15.63 -3.86
CA THR A 80 -13.30 16.55 -4.15
C THR A 80 -14.64 16.06 -3.63
N GLN A 81 -14.70 14.79 -3.19
CA GLN A 81 -15.89 14.16 -2.66
C GLN A 81 -15.99 14.35 -1.14
N SER A 82 -17.14 14.00 -0.57
CA SER A 82 -17.26 13.87 0.87
C SER A 82 -16.38 12.71 1.36
N PHE A 83 -15.95 12.77 2.63
CA PHE A 83 -15.24 11.63 3.23
C PHE A 83 -16.09 10.36 3.22
N ASP A 84 -17.42 10.51 3.34
CA ASP A 84 -18.30 9.38 3.40
C ASP A 84 -18.32 8.60 2.09
N ASP A 85 -18.40 9.31 0.96
CA ASP A 85 -18.34 8.73 -0.39
C ASP A 85 -16.96 8.13 -0.69
N ALA A 86 -15.89 8.88 -0.36
CA ALA A 86 -14.52 8.42 -0.58
C ALA A 86 -14.20 7.14 0.22
N ILE A 87 -14.74 7.01 1.44
CA ILE A 87 -14.61 5.79 2.24
C ILE A 87 -15.38 4.63 1.60
N ASP A 88 -16.57 4.86 1.04
CA ASP A 88 -17.35 3.80 0.39
C ASP A 88 -16.68 3.30 -0.91
N GLU A 89 -16.06 4.19 -1.69
CA GLU A 89 -15.22 3.79 -2.83
C GLU A 89 -14.02 2.93 -2.38
N ILE A 90 -13.33 3.34 -1.32
CA ILE A 90 -12.20 2.59 -0.75
C ILE A 90 -12.66 1.23 -0.20
N LEU A 91 -13.79 1.19 0.50
CA LEU A 91 -14.38 -0.04 1.03
C LEU A 91 -14.73 -1.00 -0.11
N THR A 92 -15.36 -0.50 -1.17
CA THR A 92 -15.74 -1.26 -2.36
C THR A 92 -14.51 -1.89 -3.01
N VAL A 93 -13.44 -1.12 -3.20
CA VAL A 93 -12.16 -1.64 -3.71
C VAL A 93 -11.60 -2.71 -2.78
N CYS A 94 -11.63 -2.49 -1.46
CA CYS A 94 -11.13 -3.46 -0.49
C CYS A 94 -11.94 -4.75 -0.53
N GLN A 95 -13.26 -4.68 -0.61
CA GLN A 95 -14.16 -5.84 -0.70
C GLN A 95 -13.93 -6.64 -2.00
N HIS A 96 -13.78 -5.97 -3.15
CA HIS A 96 -13.41 -6.62 -4.41
C HIS A 96 -12.05 -7.33 -4.36
N ASN A 97 -11.17 -6.95 -3.43
CA ASN A 97 -9.88 -7.59 -3.21
C ASN A 97 -9.87 -8.55 -2.01
N GLY A 98 -11.04 -8.97 -1.51
CA GLY A 98 -11.19 -9.98 -0.45
C GLY A 98 -11.31 -9.42 0.97
N GLY A 99 -11.45 -8.10 1.12
CA GLY A 99 -11.79 -7.45 2.38
C GLY A 99 -13.18 -7.82 2.86
N LYS A 100 -13.37 -7.91 4.19
CA LYS A 100 -14.62 -8.39 4.81
C LYS A 100 -15.25 -7.43 5.82
N LEU A 101 -14.77 -6.18 5.88
CA LEU A 101 -15.44 -5.16 6.68
C LEU A 101 -16.78 -4.81 6.03
N LYS A 102 -17.77 -4.59 6.89
CA LYS A 102 -19.14 -4.23 6.55
C LYS A 102 -19.47 -2.91 7.21
#